data_AF-A0A158PJG0-F1
#
_entry.id   AF-A0A158PJG0-F1
#
_cell.length_a   1.000
_cell.length_b   1.000
_cell.length_c   1.000
_cell.angle_alpha   90.00
_cell.angle_beta   90.00
_cell.angle_gamma   90.00
#
_symmetry.space_group_name_H-M   'P 1'
#
loop_
_entity.id
_entity.type
_entity.pdbx_description
1 polymer ?
#
loop_
_entity_poly.entity_id
_entity_poly.type
_entity_poly.pdbx_seq_one_letter_code
_entity_poly.pdbx_strand_id
1 'polypeptide(L)'
;MLENVGSPIIYTLVTMVKNFLEVKLVLERLLENPKIARATHNIYAYRIIQSKDGRITRLQNCFDDGETGASSKMLQLLEKMRADNVLVIVSRWYGGIHLGPDRFRHITNLTYDILSKLEA
;
A
#
# COMPACT_ATOMS: atom_id res chain seq x y z
N MET A 1 -10.74 -4.72 -1.46
CA MET A 1 -11.82 -3.85 -2.01
C MET A 1 -11.16 -2.83 -2.93
N LEU A 2 -11.72 -2.57 -4.12
CA LEU A 2 -11.22 -1.55 -5.05
C LEU A 2 -12.00 -0.26 -4.78
N GLU A 3 -11.42 0.70 -4.08
CA GLU A 3 -12.07 2.00 -3.83
C GLU A 3 -11.35 3.12 -4.58
N ASN A 4 -12.05 3.79 -5.49
CA ASN A 4 -11.63 5.06 -6.06
C ASN A 4 -12.07 6.18 -5.11
N VAL A 5 -11.13 6.71 -4.35
CA VAL A 5 -11.36 7.61 -3.21
C VAL A 5 -11.53 9.09 -3.62
N GLY A 6 -12.06 9.34 -4.82
CA GLY A 6 -12.49 10.68 -5.25
C GLY A 6 -11.35 11.63 -5.66
N SER A 7 -10.08 11.20 -5.60
CA SER A 7 -8.96 11.95 -6.18
C SER A 7 -8.60 11.33 -7.54
N PRO A 8 -8.69 12.05 -8.67
CA PRO A 8 -8.44 11.49 -10.01
C PRO A 8 -6.99 11.01 -10.20
N ILE A 9 -6.12 11.29 -9.23
CA ILE A 9 -4.68 11.04 -9.27
C ILE A 9 -4.20 10.03 -8.22
N ILE A 10 -5.08 9.37 -7.46
CA ILE A 10 -4.69 8.32 -6.51
C ILE A 10 -5.59 7.10 -6.68
N TYR A 11 -4.97 5.93 -6.69
CA TYR A 11 -5.62 4.63 -6.65
C TYR A 11 -5.01 3.81 -5.52
N THR A 12 -5.84 3.10 -4.76
CA THR A 12 -5.37 2.27 -3.65
C THR A 12 -5.89 0.85 -3.80
N LEU A 13 -5.01 -0.12 -3.60
CA LEU A 13 -5.33 -1.53 -3.47
C LEU A 13 -4.91 -2.01 -2.09
N VAL A 14 -5.81 -2.73 -1.42
CA VAL A 14 -5.47 -3.47 -0.20
C VAL A 14 -5.95 -4.91 -0.36
N THR A 15 -5.06 -5.85 -0.06
CA THR A 15 -5.32 -7.28 -0.13
C THR A 15 -4.59 -8.04 0.97
N MET A 16 -5.14 -9.21 1.32
CA MET A 16 -4.46 -10.14 2.19
C MET A 16 -3.36 -10.88 1.42
N VAL A 17 -2.23 -11.13 2.09
CA VAL A 17 -1.07 -11.87 1.57
C VAL A 17 -0.49 -12.75 2.66
N LYS A 18 -0.09 -13.98 2.32
CA LYS A 18 0.41 -14.97 3.28
C LYS A 18 1.92 -15.13 3.28
N ASN A 19 2.58 -14.72 2.21
CA ASN A 19 4.01 -14.88 2.00
C ASN A 19 4.52 -13.88 0.96
N PHE A 20 5.83 -13.83 0.79
CA PHE A 20 6.48 -12.91 -0.14
C PHE A 20 6.16 -13.19 -1.62
N LEU A 21 5.90 -14.45 -1.99
CA LEU A 21 5.54 -14.80 -3.37
C LEU A 21 4.19 -14.21 -3.76
N GLU A 22 3.21 -14.23 -2.85
CA GLU A 22 1.91 -13.58 -3.07
C GLU A 22 2.05 -12.07 -3.22
N VAL A 23 2.91 -11.41 -2.44
CA VAL A 23 3.21 -9.98 -2.62
C VAL A 23 3.74 -9.71 -4.01
N LYS A 24 4.73 -10.48 -4.46
CA LYS A 24 5.32 -10.34 -5.78
C LYS A 24 4.27 -10.54 -6.89
N LEU A 25 3.46 -11.59 -6.79
CA LEU A 25 2.42 -11.89 -7.77
C LEU A 25 1.36 -10.78 -7.85
N VAL A 26 0.94 -10.21 -6.71
CA VAL A 26 0.00 -9.09 -6.69
C VAL A 26 0.61 -7.86 -7.36
N LEU A 27 1.88 -7.54 -7.06
CA LEU A 27 2.57 -6.40 -7.68
C LEU A 27 2.71 -6.58 -9.20
N GLU A 28 3.12 -7.76 -9.67
CA GLU A 28 3.23 -8.09 -11.09
C GLU A 28 1.88 -7.95 -11.79
N ARG A 29 0.83 -8.56 -11.22
CA ARG A 29 -0.52 -8.51 -11.78
C ARG A 29 -1.12 -7.10 -11.79
N LEU A 30 -0.76 -6.27 -10.80
CA LEU A 30 -1.19 -4.87 -10.75
C LEU A 30 -0.65 -4.07 -11.94
N LEU A 31 0.62 -4.31 -12.29
CA LEU A 31 1.30 -3.64 -13.40
C LEU A 31 0.82 -4.11 -14.78
N GLU A 32 0.06 -5.21 -14.85
CA GLU A 32 -0.62 -5.58 -16.10
C GLU A 32 -1.79 -4.63 -16.43
N ASN A 33 -2.28 -3.85 -15.46
CA ASN A 33 -3.24 -2.79 -15.73
C ASN A 33 -2.51 -1.57 -16.34
N PRO A 34 -2.76 -1.21 -17.62
CA PRO A 34 -2.01 -0.14 -18.28
C PRO A 34 -2.21 1.22 -17.64
N LYS A 35 -3.32 1.45 -16.93
CA LYS A 35 -3.52 2.70 -16.19
C LYS A 35 -2.52 2.79 -15.04
N ILE A 36 -2.41 1.73 -14.24
CA ILE A 36 -1.55 1.67 -13.04
C ILE A 36 -0.07 1.61 -13.42
N ALA A 37 0.28 0.87 -14.46
CA ALA A 37 1.65 0.84 -15.00
C ALA A 37 2.19 2.22 -15.41
N ARG A 38 1.28 3.15 -15.75
CA ARG A 38 1.59 4.54 -16.10
C ARG A 38 1.45 5.52 -14.93
N ALA A 39 1.20 5.04 -13.72
CA ALA A 39 1.26 5.88 -12.53
C ALA A 39 2.67 6.47 -12.38
N THR A 40 2.75 7.67 -11.81
CA THR A 40 4.03 8.33 -11.54
C THR A 40 4.79 7.61 -10.42
N HIS A 41 4.05 7.11 -9.43
CA HIS A 41 4.60 6.34 -8.31
C HIS A 41 3.64 5.19 -7.95
N ASN A 42 4.17 3.98 -7.78
CA ASN A 42 3.48 2.79 -7.27
C ASN A 42 4.07 2.40 -5.90
N ILE A 43 3.56 3.06 -4.87
CA ILE A 43 4.04 2.98 -3.50
C ILE A 43 3.44 1.73 -2.85
N TYR A 44 4.21 0.95 -2.10
CA TYR A 44 3.63 -0.17 -1.35
C TYR A 44 4.24 -0.38 0.03
N ALA A 45 3.47 -1.00 0.90
CA ALA A 45 3.93 -1.54 2.18
C ALA A 45 3.19 -2.84 2.48
N TYR A 46 3.87 -3.79 3.11
CA TYR A 46 3.24 -5.02 3.56
C TYR A 46 3.77 -5.45 4.91
N ARG A 47 2.95 -6.22 5.62
CA ARG A 47 3.31 -6.84 6.89
C ARG A 47 2.69 -8.23 6.98
N ILE A 48 3.52 -9.26 7.02
CA ILE A 48 3.12 -10.67 7.00
C ILE A 48 3.58 -11.34 8.29
N ILE A 49 2.69 -12.11 8.90
CA ILE A 49 2.94 -12.91 10.09
C ILE A 49 2.76 -14.38 9.73
N GLN A 50 3.82 -15.15 9.84
CA GLN A 50 3.79 -16.59 9.61
C GLN A 50 4.04 -17.31 10.94
N SER A 51 3.30 -18.40 11.16
CA SER A 51 3.57 -19.33 12.25
C SER A 51 3.91 -20.68 11.63
N LYS A 52 5.12 -21.17 11.88
CA LYS A 52 5.57 -22.49 11.44
C LYS A 52 6.30 -23.17 12.59
N ASP A 53 5.88 -24.39 12.93
CA ASP A 53 6.48 -25.20 14.00
C ASP A 53 6.58 -24.46 15.35
N GLY A 54 5.55 -23.67 15.67
CA GLY A 54 5.49 -22.85 16.90
C GLY A 54 6.38 -21.59 16.88
N ARG A 55 7.10 -21.32 15.78
CA ARG A 55 7.88 -20.10 15.60
C ARG A 55 7.11 -19.08 14.78
N ILE A 56 7.00 -17.87 15.33
CA ILE A 56 6.41 -16.73 14.65
C ILE A 56 7.51 -15.96 13.91
N THR A 57 7.35 -15.80 12.60
CA THR A 57 8.20 -14.97 11.76
C THR A 57 7.40 -13.76 11.28
N ARG A 58 8.01 -12.58 11.37
CA ARG A 58 7.45 -11.33 10.83
C ARG A 58 8.26 -10.92 9.61
N LEU A 59 7.59 -10.78 8.47
CA LEU A 59 8.18 -10.27 7.25
C LEU A 59 7.46 -8.97 6.89
N GLN A 60 8.20 -7.87 6.81
CA GLN A 60 7.64 -6.58 6.45
C GLN A 60 8.63 -5.78 5.62
N ASN A 61 8.12 -5.03 4.65
CA ASN A 61 8.92 -4.13 3.84
C ASN A 61 8.03 -3.05 3.21
N CYS A 62 8.64 -1.99 2.69
CA CYS A 62 7.96 -0.90 2.02
C CYS A 62 8.83 -0.33 0.89
N PHE A 63 8.20 0.30 -0.10
CA PHE A 63 8.87 0.90 -1.25
C PHE A 63 8.15 2.18 -1.66
N ASP A 64 8.91 3.28 -1.75
CA ASP A 64 8.40 4.62 -2.05
C ASP A 64 8.15 4.86 -3.55
N ASP A 65 8.85 4.14 -4.43
CA ASP A 65 8.84 4.40 -5.87
C ASP A 65 9.08 5.87 -6.26
N GLY A 66 9.93 6.59 -5.51
CA GLY A 66 10.20 8.03 -5.71
C GLY A 66 9.28 8.98 -4.93
N GLU A 67 8.23 8.47 -4.28
CA GLU A 67 7.41 9.22 -3.32
C GLU A 67 8.02 9.16 -1.90
N THR A 68 9.22 9.74 -1.76
CA THR A 68 10.07 9.57 -0.57
C THR A 68 9.33 9.81 0.76
N GLY A 69 9.34 8.80 1.63
CA GLY A 69 8.76 8.85 2.97
C GLY A 69 7.28 8.48 3.07
N ALA A 70 6.60 8.18 1.96
CA ALA A 70 5.20 7.75 1.99
C ALA A 70 5.04 6.29 2.46
N SER A 71 5.84 5.38 1.92
CA SER A 71 5.74 3.94 2.16
C SER A 71 6.09 3.57 3.61
N SER A 72 7.04 4.27 4.22
CA SER A 72 7.38 4.07 5.64
C SER A 72 6.23 4.48 6.57
N LYS A 73 5.50 5.55 6.25
CA LYS A 73 4.28 5.94 6.97
C LYS A 73 3.17 4.92 6.81
N MET A 74 3.01 4.36 5.60
CA MET A 74 2.06 3.28 5.33
C MET A 74 2.40 2.04 6.16
N LEU A 75 3.68 1.64 6.23
CA LEU A 75 4.11 0.52 7.08
C LEU A 75 3.86 0.80 8.57
N GLN A 76 4.17 2.00 9.05
CA GLN A 76 3.85 2.40 10.43
C GLN A 76 2.35 2.34 10.74
N LEU A 77 1.48 2.64 9.77
CA LEU A 77 0.03 2.48 9.93
C LEU A 77 -0.35 1.00 10.06
N LEU A 78 0.18 0.13 9.21
CA LEU A 78 -0.05 -1.32 9.33
C LEU A 78 0.36 -1.85 10.71
N GLU A 79 1.49 -1.37 11.24
CA GLU A 79 1.97 -1.74 12.59
C GLU A 79 1.03 -1.23 13.68
N LYS A 80 0.66 0.06 13.65
CA LYS A 80 -0.20 0.71 14.66
C LYS A 80 -1.59 0.08 14.71
N MET A 81 -2.14 -0.26 13.54
CA MET A 81 -3.46 -0.87 13.42
C MET A 81 -3.42 -2.39 13.58
N ARG A 82 -2.24 -3.01 13.73
CA ARG A 82 -2.10 -4.48 13.78
C ARG A 82 -2.73 -5.16 12.54
N ALA A 83 -2.59 -4.52 11.38
CA ALA A 83 -3.03 -5.03 10.10
C ALA A 83 -2.04 -6.09 9.61
N ASP A 84 -2.19 -7.30 10.16
CA ASP A 84 -1.36 -8.45 9.90
C ASP A 84 -1.79 -9.16 8.60
N ASN A 85 -0.81 -9.65 7.83
CA ASN A 85 -1.03 -10.34 6.54
C ASN A 85 -1.68 -9.45 5.47
N VAL A 86 -1.35 -8.15 5.50
CA VAL A 86 -1.90 -7.14 4.59
C VAL A 86 -0.80 -6.58 3.70
N LEU A 87 -1.13 -6.37 2.42
CA LEU A 87 -0.40 -5.58 1.45
C LEU A 87 -1.26 -4.38 1.06
N VAL A 88 -0.72 -3.17 1.21
CA VAL A 88 -1.30 -1.94 0.69
C VAL A 88 -0.43 -1.40 -0.44
N ILE A 89 -1.08 -0.98 -1.52
CA ILE A 89 -0.45 -0.35 -2.68
C ILE A 89 -1.19 0.95 -2.96
N VAL A 90 -0.47 2.04 -3.13
CA VAL A 90 -0.98 3.35 -3.51
C VAL A 90 -0.29 3.79 -4.80
N SER A 91 -1.06 3.81 -5.88
CA SER A 91 -0.63 4.35 -7.17
C SER A 91 -1.01 5.82 -7.25
N ARG A 92 -0.04 6.69 -7.53
CA ARG A 92 -0.22 8.15 -7.63
C ARG A 92 0.20 8.66 -9.01
N TRP A 93 -0.60 9.54 -9.60
CA TRP A 93 -0.28 10.25 -10.83
C TRP A 93 0.10 11.71 -10.52
N TYR A 94 1.04 12.27 -11.28
CA TYR A 94 1.31 13.69 -11.27
C TYR A 94 0.17 14.44 -11.97
N GLY A 95 -0.55 15.27 -11.21
CA GLY A 95 -1.70 16.04 -11.71
C GLY A 95 -1.35 17.41 -12.31
N GLY A 96 -0.08 17.70 -12.60
CA GLY A 96 0.35 19.00 -13.14
C GLY A 96 0.70 20.06 -12.08
N ILE A 97 0.44 19.79 -10.80
CA ILE A 97 0.72 20.70 -9.68
C ILE A 97 1.59 20.01 -8.64
N HIS A 98 2.62 20.70 -8.15
CA HIS A 98 3.43 20.23 -7.04
C HIS A 98 2.67 20.38 -5.72
N LEU A 99 2.15 19.27 -5.18
CA LEU A 99 1.36 19.27 -3.95
C LEU A 99 2.19 19.47 -2.67
N GLY A 100 3.52 19.48 -2.75
CA GLY A 100 4.37 19.60 -1.56
C GLY A 100 4.00 18.53 -0.50
N PRO A 101 4.05 18.85 0.80
CA PRO A 101 3.74 17.90 1.87
C PRO A 101 2.30 17.34 1.84
N ASP A 102 1.35 18.01 1.20
CA ASP A 102 -0.07 17.62 1.22
C ASP A 102 -0.33 16.27 0.56
N ARG A 103 0.49 15.88 -0.42
CA ARG A 103 0.41 14.54 -1.04
C ARG A 103 0.56 13.41 -0.02
N PHE A 104 1.43 13.60 0.97
CA PHE A 104 1.63 12.60 2.03
C PHE A 104 0.42 12.48 2.92
N ARG A 105 -0.29 13.59 3.19
CA ARG A 105 -1.54 13.59 3.95
C ARG A 105 -2.59 12.76 3.23
N HIS A 106 -2.75 12.95 1.92
CA HIS A 106 -3.69 12.14 1.12
C HIS A 106 -3.32 10.65 1.16
N ILE A 107 -2.07 10.29 0.86
CA ILE A 107 -1.64 8.88 0.86
C ILE A 107 -1.87 8.22 2.23
N THR A 108 -1.50 8.93 3.31
CA THR A 108 -1.61 8.42 4.68
C THR A 108 -3.07 8.27 5.11
N ASN A 109 -3.91 9.29 4.87
CA ASN A 109 -5.33 9.25 5.23
C ASN A 109 -6.07 8.16 4.47
N LEU A 110 -5.84 8.05 3.15
CA LEU A 110 -6.47 7.00 2.33
C LEU A 110 -6.06 5.60 2.79
N THR A 111 -4.80 5.42 3.17
CA THR A 111 -4.32 4.17 3.75
C THR A 111 -5.05 3.86 5.07
N TYR A 112 -5.14 4.84 5.97
CA TYR A 112 -5.83 4.70 7.25
C TYR A 112 -7.32 4.37 7.08
N ASP A 113 -8.02 5.09 6.21
CA ASP A 113 -9.46 4.93 5.99
C ASP A 113 -9.78 3.54 5.45
N ILE A 114 -9.00 3.04 4.49
CA ILE A 114 -9.22 1.70 3.93
C ILE A 114 -8.87 0.61 4.95
N LEU A 115 -7.77 0.76 5.71
CA LEU A 115 -7.43 -0.21 6.75
C LEU A 115 -8.51 -0.26 7.84
N SER A 116 -9.08 0.88 8.21
CA SER A 116 -10.14 0.96 9.22
C SER A 116 -11.41 0.22 8.80
N LYS A 117 -11.67 0.12 7.48
CA LYS A 117 -12.78 -0.66 6.92
C LYS A 117 -12.54 -2.17 6.89
N LEU A 118 -11.30 -2.64 7.04
CA LEU A 118 -10.99 -4.08 7.10
C LEU A 118 -11.23 -4.67 8.49
N GLU A 119 -11.31 -3.84 9.52
CA GLU A 119 -11.57 -4.25 10.91
C GLU A 119 -13.06 -4.26 11.27
N ALA A 120 -13.93 -3.71 10.42
CA ALA A 120 -15.38 -3.63 10.58
C ALA A 120 -16.11 -4.81 9.90
#